data_AF-Q5QFH8-F1
#
_entry.id   AF-Q5QFH8-F1
#
_cell.length_a   1.000
_cell.length_b   1.000
_cell.length_c   1.000
_cell.angle_alpha   90.00
_cell.angle_beta   90.00
_cell.angle_gamma   90.00
#
_symmetry.space_group_name_H-M   'P 1'
#
loop_
_entity.id
_entity.type
_entity.pdbx_description
1 polymer ?
#
loop_
_entity_poly.entity_id
_entity_poly.type
_entity_poly.pdbx_seq_one_letter_code
_entity_poly.pdbx_strand_id
1 'polypeptide(L)'
;IDTACSSSLMALENAYKAIRNGQCSAAVVGGVNLLLKPHTSVQFMKLGMLSPDGASKAFDASGNGYCRSEAVVVVLLTKKSMAKRIYATIVNAGSNTDGFKEQGVTFPSGDMQRQLVSSLHRECGIKPGDIEYVETHGTGTKVGDPQEVNGIADVFCQCEREP
;
A
#
# COMPACT_ATOMS: atom_id res chain seq x y z
N ILE A 1 4.78 -2.76 -15.14
CA ILE A 1 5.29 -2.16 -13.88
C ILE A 1 5.48 -3.33 -12.94
N ASP A 2 6.66 -3.51 -12.38
CA ASP A 2 6.94 -4.55 -11.39
C ASP A 2 7.69 -3.89 -10.23
N THR A 3 6.96 -3.69 -9.13
CA THR A 3 7.46 -3.16 -7.86
C THR A 3 7.12 -4.12 -6.72
N ALA A 4 7.08 -5.43 -7.03
CA ALA A 4 6.62 -6.48 -6.12
C ALA A 4 5.19 -6.21 -5.60
N CYS A 5 4.97 -6.25 -4.28
CA CYS A 5 3.65 -6.18 -3.64
C CYS A 5 2.86 -4.90 -3.98
N SER A 6 3.53 -3.79 -4.30
CA SER A 6 2.87 -2.50 -4.58
C SER A 6 2.48 -2.31 -6.05
N SER A 7 2.78 -3.26 -6.94
CA SER A 7 2.71 -3.08 -8.40
C SER A 7 1.35 -2.59 -8.91
N SER A 8 0.25 -3.14 -8.39
CA SER A 8 -1.10 -2.76 -8.82
C SER A 8 -1.49 -1.36 -8.35
N LEU A 9 -1.07 -0.96 -7.15
CA LEU A 9 -1.34 0.37 -6.60
C LEU A 9 -0.45 1.43 -7.27
N MET A 10 0.79 1.08 -7.63
CA MET A 10 1.67 1.89 -8.48
C MET A 10 1.07 2.09 -9.89
N ALA A 11 0.46 1.06 -10.46
CA ALA A 11 -0.26 1.18 -11.73
C ALA A 11 -1.48 2.12 -11.59
N LEU A 12 -2.19 2.07 -10.46
CA LEU A 12 -3.30 2.98 -10.15
C LEU A 12 -2.84 4.43 -10.04
N GLU A 13 -1.74 4.68 -9.33
CA GLU A 13 -1.12 6.00 -9.22
C GLU A 13 -0.72 6.57 -10.59
N ASN A 14 -0.03 5.77 -11.42
CA ASN A 14 0.39 6.19 -12.75
C ASN A 14 -0.80 6.54 -13.64
N ALA A 15 -1.87 5.74 -13.60
CA ALA A 15 -3.11 6.02 -14.30
C ALA A 15 -3.80 7.29 -13.79
N TYR A 16 -3.86 7.47 -12.47
CA TYR A 16 -4.38 8.69 -11.85
C TYR A 16 -3.62 9.94 -12.32
N LYS A 17 -2.28 9.90 -12.28
CA LYS A 17 -1.43 11.00 -12.74
C LYS A 17 -1.61 11.29 -14.23
N ALA A 18 -1.69 10.25 -15.07
CA ALA A 18 -1.91 10.42 -16.51
C ALA A 18 -3.27 11.09 -16.81
N ILE A 19 -4.34 10.71 -16.10
CA ILE A 19 -5.66 11.33 -16.23
C ILE A 19 -5.63 12.78 -15.71
N ARG A 20 -5.05 13.00 -14.52
CA ARG A 20 -4.96 14.33 -13.87
C ARG A 20 -4.18 15.32 -14.72
N ASN A 21 -3.10 14.88 -15.37
CA ASN A 21 -2.26 15.69 -16.26
C ASN A 21 -2.83 15.81 -17.67
N GLY A 22 -4.02 15.27 -17.94
CA GLY A 22 -4.69 15.38 -19.24
C GLY A 22 -4.11 14.50 -20.35
N GLN A 23 -3.18 13.58 -20.04
CA GLN A 23 -2.57 12.67 -21.00
C GLN A 23 -3.56 11.60 -21.50
N CYS A 24 -4.52 11.21 -20.66
CA CYS A 24 -5.63 10.35 -21.05
C CYS A 24 -6.94 10.79 -20.38
N SER A 25 -8.06 10.28 -20.88
CA SER A 25 -9.41 10.57 -20.37
C SER A 25 -9.98 9.42 -19.52
N ALA A 26 -9.46 8.22 -19.74
CA ALA A 26 -9.75 7.00 -19.01
C ALA A 26 -8.53 6.08 -19.01
N ALA A 27 -8.45 5.19 -18.04
CA ALA A 27 -7.40 4.18 -17.92
C ALA A 27 -7.96 2.91 -17.28
N VAL A 28 -7.54 1.76 -17.81
CA VAL A 28 -7.77 0.44 -17.20
C VAL A 28 -6.56 0.13 -16.34
N VAL A 29 -6.78 -0.16 -15.06
CA VAL A 29 -5.73 -0.52 -14.10
C VAL A 29 -5.99 -1.96 -13.67
N GLY A 30 -4.96 -2.80 -13.78
CA GLY A 30 -5.05 -4.22 -13.44
C GLY A 30 -3.97 -4.66 -12.46
N GLY A 31 -4.33 -5.58 -11.57
CA GLY A 31 -3.42 -6.35 -10.74
C GLY A 31 -3.65 -7.84 -10.95
N VAL A 32 -2.57 -8.59 -11.17
CA VAL A 32 -2.62 -10.04 -11.43
C VAL A 32 -1.54 -10.74 -10.63
N ASN A 33 -1.92 -11.77 -9.88
CA ASN A 33 -0.99 -12.70 -9.26
C ASN A 33 -1.54 -14.13 -9.33
N LEU A 34 -0.70 -15.06 -9.81
CA LEU A 34 -1.01 -16.50 -9.92
C LEU A 34 0.15 -17.32 -9.32
N LEU A 35 -0.17 -18.40 -8.61
CA LEU A 35 0.70 -19.28 -7.84
C LEU A 35 0.94 -20.60 -8.59
N LEU A 36 1.43 -20.51 -9.82
CA LEU A 36 1.56 -21.68 -10.71
C LEU A 36 2.80 -22.55 -10.43
N LYS A 37 3.85 -21.97 -9.82
CA LYS A 37 5.13 -22.64 -9.59
C LYS A 37 5.40 -22.76 -8.09
N PRO A 38 5.45 -23.99 -7.51
CA PRO A 38 5.67 -24.18 -6.09
C PRO A 38 7.06 -23.69 -5.63
N HIS A 39 8.06 -23.71 -6.52
CA HIS A 39 9.41 -23.23 -6.21
C HIS A 39 9.43 -21.77 -5.72
N THR A 40 8.54 -20.92 -6.23
CA THR A 40 8.43 -19.53 -5.77
C THR A 40 7.98 -19.46 -4.31
N SER A 41 7.05 -20.33 -3.89
CA SER A 41 6.66 -20.41 -2.48
C SER A 41 7.80 -20.92 -1.60
N VAL A 42 8.58 -21.90 -2.08
CA VAL A 42 9.78 -22.38 -1.38
C VAL A 42 10.81 -21.26 -1.19
N GLN A 43 11.00 -20.39 -2.19
CA GLN A 43 11.90 -19.24 -2.07
C GLN A 43 11.43 -18.27 -0.98
N PHE A 44 10.16 -17.88 -0.96
CA PHE A 44 9.62 -17.01 0.09
C PHE A 44 9.67 -17.65 1.49
N MET A 45 9.47 -18.97 1.58
CA MET A 45 9.61 -19.71 2.82
C MET A 45 11.06 -19.68 3.34
N LYS A 46 12.05 -19.89 2.45
CA LYS A 46 13.48 -19.80 2.80
C LYS A 46 13.92 -18.39 3.23
N LEU A 47 13.22 -17.36 2.75
CA LEU A 47 13.42 -15.97 3.19
C LEU A 47 12.70 -15.66 4.53
N GLY A 48 11.98 -16.63 5.12
CA GLY A 48 11.25 -16.43 6.37
C GLY A 48 10.04 -15.50 6.26
N MET A 49 9.52 -15.28 5.04
CA MET A 49 8.41 -14.35 4.80
C MET A 49 7.03 -15.00 4.91
N LEU A 50 6.94 -16.32 4.74
CA LEU A 50 5.66 -17.03 4.76
C LEU A 50 5.31 -17.51 6.16
N SER A 51 4.05 -17.32 6.56
CA SER A 51 3.52 -17.91 7.79
C SER A 51 3.45 -19.44 7.67
N PRO A 52 4.00 -20.21 8.63
CA PRO A 52 3.81 -21.65 8.70
C PRO A 52 2.33 -22.05 8.88
N ASP A 53 1.51 -21.16 9.43
CA ASP A 53 0.09 -21.38 9.68
C ASP A 53 -0.76 -21.13 8.43
N GLY A 54 -0.16 -20.62 7.35
CA GLY A 54 -0.88 -20.31 6.10
C GLY A 54 -1.89 -19.17 6.25
N ALA A 55 -1.68 -18.26 7.21
CA ALA A 55 -2.56 -17.13 7.47
C ALA A 55 -1.78 -15.83 7.69
N SER A 56 -2.26 -14.73 7.10
CA SER A 56 -1.78 -13.38 7.42
C SER A 56 -2.52 -12.88 8.66
N LYS A 57 -1.85 -12.87 9.82
CA LYS A 57 -2.44 -12.46 11.10
C LYS A 57 -2.15 -10.99 11.39
N ALA A 58 -2.70 -10.11 10.56
CA ALA A 58 -2.45 -8.67 10.64
C ALA A 58 -2.68 -8.16 12.08
N PHE A 59 -1.67 -7.48 12.62
CA PHE A 59 -1.66 -6.83 13.95
C PHE A 59 -1.80 -7.75 15.16
N ASP A 60 -1.91 -9.05 14.96
CA ASP A 60 -1.92 -10.01 16.06
C ASP A 60 -0.49 -10.28 16.54
N ALA A 61 -0.30 -10.42 17.87
CA ALA A 61 1.01 -10.71 18.44
C ALA A 61 1.62 -12.03 17.95
N SER A 62 0.80 -12.94 17.42
CA SER A 62 1.21 -14.20 16.79
C SER A 62 1.53 -14.09 15.30
N GLY A 63 1.58 -12.87 14.75
CA GLY A 63 2.02 -12.57 13.38
C GLY A 63 3.43 -13.12 13.10
N ASN A 64 3.51 -14.06 12.16
CA ASN A 64 4.70 -14.85 11.87
C ASN A 64 4.97 -15.00 10.36
N GLY A 65 4.45 -14.07 9.54
CA GLY A 65 4.58 -14.09 8.09
C GLY A 65 3.23 -13.91 7.41
N TYR A 66 3.24 -13.82 6.07
CA TYR A 66 2.00 -13.69 5.28
C TYR A 66 1.63 -15.00 4.58
N CYS A 67 0.37 -15.10 4.14
CA CYS A 67 -0.10 -16.16 3.25
C CYS A 67 -0.15 -15.68 1.80
N ARG A 68 0.45 -16.43 0.86
CA ARG A 68 0.37 -16.11 -0.56
C ARG A 68 -1.04 -16.39 -1.08
N SER A 69 -1.57 -15.52 -1.93
CA SER A 69 -2.89 -15.70 -2.54
C SER A 69 -2.88 -15.28 -4.01
N GLU A 70 -3.89 -15.74 -4.75
CA GLU A 70 -4.11 -15.41 -6.16
C GLU A 70 -5.23 -14.38 -6.30
N ALA A 71 -5.08 -13.47 -7.26
CA ALA A 71 -6.13 -12.53 -7.61
C ALA A 71 -5.92 -11.99 -9.03
N VAL A 72 -7.03 -11.70 -9.69
CA VAL A 72 -7.09 -10.86 -10.89
C VAL A 72 -8.11 -9.77 -10.61
N VAL A 73 -7.65 -8.52 -10.52
CA VAL A 73 -8.49 -7.37 -10.21
C VAL A 73 -8.28 -6.31 -11.28
N VAL A 74 -9.38 -5.73 -11.75
CA VAL A 74 -9.37 -4.65 -12.74
C VAL A 74 -10.30 -3.54 -12.29
N VAL A 75 -9.81 -2.30 -12.37
CA VAL A 75 -10.62 -1.09 -12.14
C VAL A 75 -10.52 -0.15 -13.33
N LEU A 76 -11.60 0.60 -13.58
CA LEU A 76 -11.66 1.64 -14.59
C LEU A 76 -11.58 3.01 -13.91
N LEU A 77 -10.54 3.78 -14.23
CA LEU A 77 -10.44 5.18 -13.84
C LEU A 77 -10.86 6.06 -15.02
N THR A 78 -11.60 7.13 -14.74
CA THR A 78 -12.01 8.11 -15.75
C THR A 78 -11.96 9.52 -15.17
N LYS A 79 -11.92 10.54 -16.03
CA LYS A 79 -12.28 11.90 -15.62
C LYS A 79 -13.72 11.91 -15.10
N LYS A 80 -13.99 12.70 -14.05
CA LYS A 80 -15.33 12.82 -13.45
C LYS A 80 -16.43 13.10 -14.47
N SER A 81 -16.15 13.90 -15.50
CA SER A 81 -17.10 14.25 -16.57
C SER A 81 -17.53 13.06 -17.46
N MET A 82 -16.79 11.94 -17.45
CA MET A 82 -17.10 10.74 -18.24
C MET A 82 -17.71 9.61 -17.41
N ALA A 83 -17.64 9.69 -16.09
CA ALA A 83 -18.06 8.62 -15.20
C ALA A 83 -19.60 8.53 -15.13
N LYS A 84 -20.15 7.36 -15.47
CA LYS A 84 -21.58 7.06 -15.24
C LYS A 84 -21.87 6.55 -13.82
N ARG A 85 -20.86 5.95 -13.19
CA ARG A 85 -20.88 5.44 -11.81
C ARG A 85 -19.56 5.81 -11.16
N ILE A 86 -19.61 6.33 -9.94
CA ILE A 86 -18.44 6.74 -9.18
C ILE A 86 -18.49 6.00 -7.84
N TYR A 87 -17.48 5.15 -7.57
CA TYR A 87 -17.33 4.50 -6.26
C TYR A 87 -16.62 5.40 -5.26
N ALA A 88 -15.53 6.05 -5.70
CA ALA A 88 -14.76 6.99 -4.90
C ALA A 88 -14.07 7.99 -5.84
N THR A 89 -13.57 9.09 -5.27
CA THR A 89 -12.69 10.04 -5.96
C THR A 89 -11.29 9.91 -5.39
N ILE A 90 -10.28 9.69 -6.24
CA ILE A 90 -8.87 9.69 -5.82
C ILE A 90 -8.48 11.15 -5.56
N VAL A 91 -8.28 11.51 -4.28
CA VAL A 91 -7.92 12.88 -3.90
C VAL A 91 -6.43 13.13 -4.16
N ASN A 92 -5.58 12.20 -3.74
CA ASN A 92 -4.14 12.21 -4.05
C ASN A 92 -3.60 10.79 -4.17
N ALA A 93 -2.47 10.62 -4.85
CA ALA A 93 -1.73 9.37 -4.92
C ALA A 93 -0.26 9.65 -5.23
N GLY A 94 0.64 8.92 -4.56
CA GLY A 94 2.07 9.03 -4.76
C GLY A 94 2.82 7.86 -4.16
N SER A 95 4.10 7.77 -4.52
CA SER A 95 5.03 6.75 -4.06
C SER A 95 6.36 7.36 -3.66
N ASN A 96 7.04 6.73 -2.71
CA ASN A 96 8.47 6.88 -2.48
C ASN A 96 9.13 5.50 -2.34
N THR A 97 10.43 5.48 -2.00
CA THR A 97 11.20 4.25 -1.82
C THR A 97 11.94 4.33 -0.49
N ASP A 98 12.04 3.20 0.20
CA ASP A 98 12.73 3.07 1.49
C ASP A 98 14.19 3.54 1.51
N GLY A 99 14.87 3.58 0.36
CA GLY A 99 16.28 3.95 0.28
C GLY A 99 17.23 2.93 0.92
N PHE A 100 18.39 3.41 1.36
CA PHE A 100 19.38 2.59 2.07
C PHE A 100 18.93 2.32 3.51
N LYS A 101 19.08 1.06 3.95
CA LYS A 101 18.76 0.60 5.30
C LYS A 101 19.85 -0.35 5.78
N GLU A 102 20.36 -0.13 6.99
CA GLU A 102 21.40 -0.97 7.60
C GLU A 102 20.94 -2.42 7.83
N GLN A 103 19.65 -2.60 8.09
CA GLN A 103 19.00 -3.89 8.36
C GLN A 103 18.80 -4.74 7.09
N GLY A 104 19.13 -4.19 5.92
CA GLY A 104 19.00 -4.86 4.63
C GLY A 104 17.78 -4.43 3.81
N VAL A 105 17.77 -4.80 2.53
CA VAL A 105 16.81 -4.31 1.54
C VAL A 105 15.35 -4.69 1.85
N THR A 106 15.13 -5.85 2.47
CA THR A 106 13.80 -6.39 2.78
C THR A 106 13.21 -5.85 4.09
N PHE A 107 13.98 -5.11 4.89
CA PHE A 107 13.47 -4.48 6.10
C PHE A 107 12.57 -3.30 5.73
N PRO A 108 11.32 -3.21 6.20
CA PRO A 108 10.44 -2.08 5.89
C PRO A 108 10.83 -0.84 6.71
N SER A 109 10.95 0.33 6.06
CA SER A 109 11.22 1.59 6.76
C SER A 109 9.93 2.32 7.13
N GLY A 110 9.54 2.27 8.41
CA GLY A 110 8.40 3.03 8.92
C GLY A 110 8.57 4.54 8.74
N ASP A 111 9.81 5.05 8.85
CA ASP A 111 10.12 6.48 8.64
C ASP A 111 9.82 6.93 7.21
N MET A 112 10.20 6.14 6.21
CA MET A 112 9.93 6.48 4.81
C MET A 112 8.44 6.36 4.47
N GLN A 113 7.74 5.37 5.04
CA GLN A 113 6.30 5.23 4.90
C GLN A 113 5.56 6.42 5.54
N ARG A 114 5.96 6.83 6.75
CA ARG A 114 5.45 8.03 7.43
C ARG A 114 5.65 9.27 6.58
N GLN A 115 6.84 9.46 6.00
CA GLN A 115 7.12 10.60 5.12
C GLN A 115 6.19 10.63 3.91
N LEU A 116 5.93 9.48 3.27
CA LEU A 116 5.00 9.38 2.15
C LEU A 116 3.59 9.78 2.55
N VAL A 117 3.07 9.20 3.64
CA VAL A 117 1.71 9.50 4.11
C VAL A 117 1.60 10.98 4.50
N SER A 118 2.59 11.51 5.22
CA SER A 118 2.72 12.92 5.61
C SER A 118 2.69 13.87 4.42
N SER A 119 3.46 13.57 3.35
CA SER A 119 3.48 14.43 2.17
C SER A 119 2.13 14.41 1.45
N LEU A 120 1.54 13.24 1.27
CA LEU A 120 0.31 13.08 0.50
C LEU A 120 -0.89 13.80 1.10
N HIS A 121 -1.10 13.69 2.42
CA HIS A 121 -2.23 14.36 3.07
C HIS A 121 -2.06 15.88 3.10
N ARG A 122 -0.81 16.36 3.27
CA ARG A 122 -0.50 17.80 3.25
C ARG A 122 -0.70 18.41 1.87
N GLU A 123 -0.26 17.73 0.82
CA GLU A 123 -0.41 18.19 -0.58
C GLU A 123 -1.86 18.36 -1.00
N CYS A 124 -2.78 17.56 -0.45
CA CYS A 124 -4.21 17.68 -0.72
C CYS A 124 -4.99 18.45 0.35
N GLY A 125 -4.32 18.98 1.38
CA GLY A 125 -4.95 19.75 2.45
C GLY A 125 -5.93 18.96 3.31
N ILE A 126 -5.82 17.62 3.33
CA ILE A 126 -6.63 16.76 4.20
C ILE A 126 -6.04 16.80 5.61
N LYS A 127 -6.88 17.08 6.61
CA LYS A 127 -6.45 17.06 8.01
C LYS A 127 -6.43 15.62 8.51
N PRO A 128 -5.52 15.27 9.43
CA PRO A 128 -5.52 13.98 10.11
C PRO A 128 -6.90 13.51 10.61
N GLY A 129 -7.67 14.42 11.23
CA GLY A 129 -9.00 14.12 11.76
C GLY A 129 -10.10 13.89 10.71
N ASP A 130 -9.83 14.16 9.43
CA ASP A 130 -10.78 13.87 8.33
C ASP A 130 -10.69 12.39 7.87
N ILE A 131 -9.69 11.64 8.35
CA ILE A 131 -9.46 10.25 7.96
C ILE A 131 -10.28 9.31 8.87
N GLU A 132 -11.32 8.71 8.31
CA GLU A 132 -12.15 7.73 9.00
C GLU A 132 -11.49 6.34 9.06
N TYR A 133 -10.81 5.94 7.99
CA TYR A 133 -10.28 4.59 7.83
C TYR A 133 -8.98 4.57 7.01
N VAL A 134 -8.06 3.68 7.38
CA VAL A 134 -6.82 3.40 6.64
C VAL A 134 -6.74 1.89 6.38
N GLU A 135 -6.75 1.50 5.12
CA GLU A 135 -6.42 0.13 4.70
C GLU A 135 -4.90 -0.03 4.68
N THR A 136 -4.35 -0.80 5.60
CA THR A 136 -2.91 -1.08 5.69
C THR A 136 -2.47 -2.16 4.70
N HIS A 137 -1.16 -2.26 4.45
CA HIS A 137 -0.57 -3.44 3.85
C HIS A 137 -0.77 -4.70 4.72
N GLY A 138 -0.62 -4.57 6.05
CA GLY A 138 -1.17 -5.52 7.02
C GLY A 138 -0.70 -6.97 6.80
N THR A 139 0.58 -7.17 6.57
CA THR A 139 1.12 -8.48 6.15
C THR A 139 1.08 -9.56 7.23
N GLY A 140 0.83 -9.21 8.49
CA GLY A 140 0.93 -10.16 9.61
C GLY A 140 2.38 -10.49 9.95
N THR A 141 3.32 -9.59 9.64
CA THR A 141 4.74 -9.82 9.91
C THR A 141 5.15 -9.15 11.20
N LYS A 142 5.96 -9.86 12.00
CA LYS A 142 6.44 -9.37 13.30
C LYS A 142 7.21 -8.04 13.23
N VAL A 143 7.83 -7.75 12.08
CA VAL A 143 8.59 -6.51 11.85
C VAL A 143 7.78 -5.48 11.07
N GLY A 144 7.06 -5.89 10.02
CA GLY A 144 6.37 -4.96 9.13
C GLY A 144 5.17 -4.30 9.77
N ASP A 145 4.33 -5.05 10.47
CA ASP A 145 3.10 -4.51 11.04
C ASP A 145 3.38 -3.37 12.05
N PRO A 146 4.34 -3.50 12.99
CA PRO A 146 4.70 -2.38 13.86
C PRO A 146 5.31 -1.18 13.12
N GLN A 147 6.15 -1.40 12.10
CA GLN A 147 6.75 -0.30 11.33
C GLN A 147 5.68 0.51 10.59
N GLU A 148 4.73 -0.19 9.96
CA GLU A 148 3.64 0.42 9.21
C GLU A 148 2.66 1.18 10.12
N VAL A 149 2.13 0.51 11.15
CA VAL A 149 1.09 1.11 12.00
C VAL A 149 1.64 2.27 12.83
N ASN A 150 2.88 2.19 13.31
CA ASN A 150 3.50 3.32 14.02
C ASN A 150 3.69 4.51 13.08
N GLY A 151 4.14 4.28 11.83
CA GLY A 151 4.26 5.34 10.84
C GLY A 151 2.93 6.01 10.49
N ILE A 152 1.84 5.24 10.43
CA ILE A 152 0.48 5.77 10.23
C ILE A 152 0.01 6.57 11.44
N ALA A 153 0.15 6.01 12.65
CA ALA A 153 -0.26 6.66 13.90
C ALA A 153 0.50 7.97 14.12
N ASP A 154 1.78 8.02 13.74
CA ASP A 154 2.61 9.20 13.82
C ASP A 154 2.12 10.37 12.96
N VAL A 155 1.28 10.11 11.95
CA VAL A 155 0.66 11.12 11.08
C VAL A 155 -0.77 11.42 11.49
N PHE A 156 -1.59 10.37 11.68
CA PHE A 156 -3.03 10.53 11.83
C PHE A 156 -3.53 10.55 13.27
N CYS A 157 -2.74 10.09 14.22
CA CYS A 157 -3.16 9.95 15.63
C CYS A 157 -2.42 10.89 16.59
N GLN A 158 -1.70 11.88 16.06
CA GLN A 158 -1.15 12.95 16.89
C GLN A 158 -2.32 13.75 17.45
N CYS A 159 -2.59 13.61 18.75
CA CYS A 159 -3.57 14.46 19.42
C CYS A 159 -3.13 15.91 19.23
N GLU A 160 -3.93 16.73 18.53
CA GLU A 160 -3.90 18.16 18.76
C GLU A 160 -4.28 18.35 20.24
N ARG A 161 -3.28 18.50 21.11
CA ARG A 161 -3.52 19.13 22.41
C ARG A 161 -3.88 20.56 22.08
N GLU A 162 -5.18 20.85 21.99
CA GLU A 162 -5.65 22.23 22.11
C GLU A 162 -5.06 22.80 23.41
N PRO A 163 -4.35 23.94 23.35
CA PRO A 163 -3.78 24.59 24.53
C PRO A 163 -4.86 25.14 25.49
#